data_AF-A0A0P9W6U9-F1
#
_entry.id   AF-A0A0P9W6U9-F1
#
_cell.length_a   1.000
_cell.length_b   1.000
_cell.length_c   1.000
_cell.angle_alpha   90.00
_cell.angle_beta   90.00
_cell.angle_gamma   90.00
#
_symmetry.space_group_name_H-M   'P 1'
#
loop_
_entity.id
_entity.type
_entity.pdbx_description
1 polymer ?
#
loop_
_entity_poly.entity_id
_entity_poly.type
_entity_poly.pdbx_seq_one_letter_code
_entity_poly.pdbx_strand_id
1 'polypeptide(L)'
;MELLFNFRILRTRPFDNWDKRMSAFYSLQLHYYDKVLQDKKTELAAHEEALRLGNFKALLEELTTSSMLHLKHHLHRHISDDDTFDTTYRKRLDAFLKRYPVIGSSTHSIVNSLGGKAVLDYVIIDEASQQDIVPGVLALSCAKNLIIVGDRKQLAHIPEKLGLEAPAPWYDCEKYSLLDSCVSVFGNSIPMTLLKEHYRCHPRIIQFCNQQFYDNQLVWCFT
;
A
#
# COMPACT_ATOMS: atom_id res chain seq x y z
N MET A 1 44.88 21.75 17.04
CA MET A 1 44.87 23.22 16.99
C MET A 1 43.99 23.75 15.87
N GLU A 2 43.96 23.11 14.68
CA GLU A 2 43.09 23.53 13.54
C GLU A 2 41.59 23.57 13.87
N LEU A 3 41.07 22.58 14.62
CA LEU A 3 39.64 22.54 14.99
C LEU A 3 39.17 23.80 15.74
N LEU A 4 39.99 24.37 16.64
CA LEU A 4 39.61 25.56 17.42
C LEU A 4 39.58 26.84 16.58
N PHE A 5 40.43 26.93 15.55
CA PHE A 5 40.43 28.03 14.59
C PHE A 5 39.19 28.03 13.69
N ASN A 6 38.69 26.85 13.29
CA ASN A 6 37.46 26.71 12.52
C ASN A 6 36.22 27.20 13.29
N PHE A 7 36.25 27.15 14.63
CA PHE A 7 35.23 27.73 15.52
C PHE A 7 35.54 29.17 15.97
N ARG A 8 36.55 29.84 15.37
CA ARG A 8 36.99 31.22 15.69
C ARG A 8 37.43 31.42 17.15
N ILE A 9 37.91 30.38 17.82
CA ILE A 9 38.40 30.46 19.20
C ILE A 9 39.88 30.89 19.17
N LEU A 10 40.12 32.19 19.32
CA LEU A 10 41.46 32.81 19.20
C LEU A 10 42.25 32.85 20.53
N ARG A 11 41.61 32.56 21.68
CA ARG A 11 42.27 32.48 22.99
C ARG A 11 42.41 31.03 23.44
N THR A 12 43.61 30.46 23.29
CA THR A 12 43.89 29.05 23.59
C THR A 12 44.35 28.78 25.03
N ARG A 13 44.70 29.82 25.81
CA ARG A 13 45.14 29.69 27.22
C ARG A 13 44.21 28.87 28.15
N PRO A 14 42.88 28.92 28.03
CA PRO A 14 41.98 28.09 28.85
C PRO A 14 42.06 26.59 28.51
N PHE A 15 42.62 26.27 27.34
CA PHE A 15 42.72 24.95 26.75
C PHE A 15 44.15 24.42 26.80
N ASP A 16 45.06 24.93 27.63
CA ASP A 16 46.45 24.45 27.63
C ASP A 16 46.62 23.06 28.27
N ASN A 17 45.66 22.62 29.10
CA ASN A 17 45.64 21.30 29.71
C ASN A 17 44.68 20.35 28.96
N TRP A 18 45.11 19.10 28.73
CA TRP A 18 44.32 18.02 28.13
C TRP A 18 42.98 17.80 28.85
N ASP A 19 42.96 17.77 30.19
CA ASP A 19 41.72 17.58 30.97
C ASP A 19 40.72 18.72 30.75
N LYS A 20 41.21 19.96 30.64
CA LYS A 20 40.37 21.14 30.38
C LYS A 20 39.80 21.14 28.96
N ARG A 21 40.59 20.71 27.97
CA ARG A 21 40.13 20.50 26.59
C ARG A 21 39.02 19.46 26.53
N MET A 22 39.24 18.33 27.21
CA MET A 22 38.30 17.21 27.22
C MET A 22 36.98 17.58 27.91
N SER A 23 37.06 18.26 29.06
CA SER A 23 35.89 18.78 29.77
C SER A 23 35.08 19.74 28.91
N ALA A 24 35.72 20.69 28.23
CA ALA A 24 35.02 21.62 27.33
C ALA A 24 34.37 20.90 26.13
N PHE A 25 35.05 19.91 25.55
CA PHE A 25 34.49 19.10 24.47
C PHE A 25 33.25 18.32 24.92
N TYR A 26 33.29 17.68 26.09
CA TYR A 26 32.13 17.00 26.65
C TYR A 26 31.00 17.96 27.00
N SER A 27 31.28 19.17 27.51
CA SER A 27 30.25 20.18 27.75
C SER A 27 29.58 20.65 26.46
N LEU A 28 30.36 20.85 25.39
CA LEU A 28 29.83 21.18 24.05
C LEU A 28 28.99 20.03 23.48
N GLN A 29 29.46 18.79 23.61
CA GLN A 29 28.74 17.61 23.16
C GLN A 29 27.42 17.43 23.93
N LEU A 30 27.44 17.60 25.25
CA LEU A 30 26.24 17.56 26.09
C LEU A 30 25.25 18.66 25.68
N HIS A 31 25.73 19.90 25.51
CA HIS A 31 24.89 21.01 25.10
C HIS A 31 24.28 20.80 23.70
N TYR A 32 25.05 20.23 22.77
CA TYR A 32 24.53 19.85 21.45
C TYR A 32 23.41 18.82 21.58
N TYR A 33 23.60 17.75 22.36
CA TYR A 33 22.56 16.76 22.58
C TYR A 33 21.32 17.34 23.27
N ASP A 34 21.50 18.19 24.29
CA ASP A 34 20.39 18.87 24.96
C ASP A 34 19.60 19.75 23.99
N LYS A 35 20.30 20.48 23.13
CA LYS A 35 19.68 21.35 22.13
C LYS A 35 18.91 20.54 21.08
N VAL A 36 19.52 19.48 20.54
CA VAL A 36 18.86 18.58 19.58
C VAL A 36 17.64 17.91 20.21
N LEU A 37 17.75 17.47 21.47
CA LEU A 37 16.65 16.85 22.19
C LEU A 37 15.50 17.84 22.41
N GLN A 38 15.82 19.09 22.75
CA GLN A 38 14.82 20.14 22.92
C GLN A 38 14.11 20.44 21.61
N ASP A 39 14.86 20.61 20.52
CA ASP A 39 14.29 20.89 19.20
C ASP A 39 13.39 19.73 18.73
N LYS A 40 13.80 18.47 18.96
CA LYS A 40 12.97 17.29 18.66
C LYS A 40 11.72 17.19 19.52
N LYS A 41 11.78 17.57 20.80
CA LYS A 41 10.59 17.64 21.66
C LYS A 41 9.61 18.71 21.20
N THR A 42 10.11 19.87 20.76
CA THR A 42 9.27 20.93 20.20
C THR A 42 8.60 20.50 18.89
N GLU A 43 9.34 19.83 18.01
CA GLU A 43 8.81 19.25 16.76
C GLU A 43 7.73 18.20 17.05
N LEU A 44 7.97 17.29 18.00
CA LEU A 44 6.99 16.29 18.43
C LEU A 44 5.71 16.95 18.97
N ALA A 45 5.83 17.94 19.86
CA ALA A 45 4.67 18.63 20.43
C ALA A 45 3.84 19.36 19.36
N ALA A 46 4.49 19.95 18.35
CA ALA A 46 3.79 20.57 17.23
C ALA A 46 3.02 19.54 16.40
N HIS A 47 3.61 18.37 16.13
CA HIS A 47 2.92 17.28 15.43
C HIS A 47 1.77 16.68 16.23
N GLU A 48 1.94 16.48 17.54
CA GLU A 48 0.89 15.98 18.43
C GLU A 48 -0.30 16.95 18.48
N GLU A 49 -0.06 18.26 18.55
CA GLU A 49 -1.14 19.25 18.52
C GLU A 49 -1.85 19.28 17.17
N ALA A 50 -1.12 19.17 16.06
CA ALA A 50 -1.72 19.06 14.73
C ALA A 50 -2.61 17.81 14.59
N LEU A 51 -2.15 16.66 15.11
CA LEU A 51 -2.92 15.41 15.17
C LEU A 51 -4.18 15.56 16.04
N ARG A 52 -4.05 16.22 17.20
CA ARG A 52 -5.17 16.45 18.12
C ARG A 52 -6.24 17.34 17.50
N LEU A 53 -5.83 18.42 16.84
CA LEU A 53 -6.73 19.36 16.17
C LEU A 53 -7.40 18.73 14.94
N GLY A 54 -6.68 17.90 14.19
CA GLY A 54 -7.20 17.27 12.97
C GLY A 54 -8.30 16.23 13.20
N ASN A 55 -8.52 15.80 14.46
CA ASN A 55 -9.48 14.77 14.89
C ASN A 55 -9.80 13.73 13.80
N PHE A 56 -8.74 13.08 13.30
CA PHE A 56 -8.82 12.21 12.13
C PHE A 56 -9.87 11.11 12.29
N LYS A 57 -10.05 10.60 13.51
CA LYS A 57 -11.06 9.59 13.81
C LYS A 57 -12.48 10.09 13.56
N ALA A 58 -12.82 11.28 14.04
CA ALA A 58 -14.13 11.87 13.81
C ALA A 58 -14.34 12.18 12.32
N LEU A 59 -13.30 12.71 11.64
CA LEU A 59 -13.38 12.99 10.20
C LEU A 59 -13.57 11.71 9.38
N LEU A 60 -12.85 10.64 9.71
CA LEU A 60 -12.97 9.34 9.05
C LEU A 60 -14.36 8.73 9.29
N GLU A 61 -14.90 8.85 10.51
CA GLU A 61 -16.24 8.40 10.85
C GLU A 61 -17.32 9.19 10.10
N GLU A 62 -17.19 10.51 10.01
CA GLU A 62 -18.08 11.38 9.24
C GLU A 62 -18.03 11.05 7.75
N LEU A 63 -16.83 10.91 7.18
CA LEU A 63 -16.61 10.53 5.78
C LEU A 63 -17.24 9.18 5.48
N THR A 64 -16.99 8.17 6.34
CA THR A 64 -17.53 6.82 6.18
C THR A 64 -19.05 6.85 6.24
N THR A 65 -19.62 7.56 7.22
CA THR A 65 -21.07 7.67 7.40
C THR A 65 -21.72 8.35 6.20
N SER A 66 -21.17 9.49 5.77
CA SER A 66 -21.70 10.27 4.64
C SER A 66 -21.58 9.50 3.32
N SER A 67 -20.45 8.85 3.08
CA SER A 67 -20.22 8.01 1.90
C SER A 67 -21.19 6.83 1.85
N MET A 68 -21.36 6.12 2.97
CA MET A 68 -22.28 4.98 3.05
C MET A 68 -23.75 5.41 2.89
N LEU A 69 -24.14 6.56 3.44
CA LEU A 69 -25.47 7.12 3.23
C LEU A 69 -25.71 7.45 1.75
N HIS A 70 -24.74 8.09 1.09
CA HIS A 70 -24.82 8.42 -0.33
C HIS A 70 -24.94 7.16 -1.19
N LEU A 71 -24.10 6.14 -0.93
CA LEU A 71 -24.15 4.86 -1.62
C LEU A 71 -25.52 4.18 -1.45
N LYS A 72 -26.01 4.06 -0.22
CA LYS A 72 -27.32 3.44 0.07
C LYS A 72 -28.46 4.18 -0.61
N HIS A 73 -28.42 5.52 -0.60
CA HIS A 73 -29.42 6.34 -1.29
C HIS A 73 -29.40 6.14 -2.81
N HIS A 74 -28.21 6.10 -3.41
CA HIS A 74 -28.05 5.84 -4.84
C HIS A 74 -28.58 4.44 -5.21
N LEU A 75 -28.22 3.41 -4.44
CA LEU A 75 -28.70 2.05 -4.65
C LEU A 75 -30.24 2.00 -4.56
N HIS A 76 -30.85 2.58 -3.53
CA HIS A 76 -32.30 2.60 -3.37
C HIS A 76 -33.04 3.32 -4.52
N ARG A 77 -32.44 4.35 -5.14
CA ARG A 77 -33.07 5.08 -6.25
C ARG A 77 -32.97 4.36 -7.59
N HIS A 78 -31.88 3.64 -7.81
CA HIS A 78 -31.55 3.06 -9.11
C HIS A 78 -31.84 1.56 -9.21
N ILE A 79 -32.14 0.92 -8.08
CA ILE A 79 -32.32 -0.52 -8.01
C ILE A 79 -33.75 -0.84 -7.56
N SER A 80 -34.47 -1.55 -8.43
CA SER A 80 -35.81 -2.06 -8.12
C SER A 80 -35.75 -3.28 -7.20
N ASP A 81 -36.70 -3.39 -6.28
CA ASP A 81 -36.81 -4.53 -5.35
C ASP A 81 -37.36 -5.80 -6.02
N ASP A 82 -37.98 -5.68 -7.19
CA ASP A 82 -38.81 -6.75 -7.78
C ASP A 82 -38.05 -7.71 -8.72
N ASP A 83 -36.78 -7.41 -9.04
CA ASP A 83 -35.97 -8.26 -9.91
C ASP A 83 -35.19 -9.31 -9.09
N THR A 84 -35.79 -10.49 -8.93
CA THR A 84 -35.09 -11.68 -8.44
C THR A 84 -34.35 -12.38 -9.58
N PHE A 85 -33.08 -12.73 -9.33
CA PHE A 85 -32.25 -13.46 -10.29
C PHE A 85 -31.92 -14.85 -9.75
N ASP A 86 -32.05 -15.85 -10.61
CA ASP A 86 -31.71 -17.24 -10.33
C ASP A 86 -30.43 -17.66 -11.10
N THR A 87 -30.17 -18.96 -11.20
CA THR A 87 -29.04 -19.51 -11.95
C THR A 87 -29.09 -19.20 -13.46
N THR A 88 -30.21 -18.69 -13.98
CA THR A 88 -30.37 -18.28 -15.38
C THR A 88 -30.09 -16.79 -15.63
N TYR A 89 -29.55 -16.06 -14.65
CA TYR A 89 -29.21 -14.63 -14.73
C TYR A 89 -28.45 -14.24 -16.01
N ARG A 90 -27.65 -15.15 -16.58
CA ARG A 90 -26.92 -14.95 -17.84
C ARG A 90 -27.81 -14.55 -19.03
N LYS A 91 -29.08 -14.97 -19.03
CA LYS A 91 -30.06 -14.58 -20.07
C LYS A 91 -30.48 -13.10 -19.96
N ARG A 92 -30.40 -12.54 -18.75
CA ARG A 92 -30.75 -11.15 -18.42
C ARG A 92 -29.53 -10.43 -17.80
N LEU A 93 -28.34 -10.67 -18.35
CA LEU A 93 -27.08 -10.21 -17.76
C LEU A 93 -27.08 -8.69 -17.55
N ASP A 94 -27.56 -7.90 -18.52
CA ASP A 94 -27.60 -6.43 -18.39
C ASP A 94 -28.47 -5.96 -17.22
N ALA A 95 -29.60 -6.64 -16.98
CA ALA A 95 -30.46 -6.34 -15.83
C ALA A 95 -29.79 -6.77 -14.52
N PHE A 96 -29.09 -7.91 -14.53
CA PHE A 96 -28.33 -8.41 -13.38
C PHE A 96 -27.21 -7.44 -12.99
N LEU A 97 -26.41 -6.96 -13.96
CA LEU A 97 -25.34 -5.99 -13.71
C LEU A 97 -25.88 -4.64 -13.21
N LYS A 98 -27.06 -4.22 -13.68
CA LYS A 98 -27.74 -3.01 -13.16
C LYS A 98 -28.22 -3.19 -11.72
N ARG A 99 -28.69 -4.40 -11.35
CA ARG A 99 -29.12 -4.75 -9.99
C ARG A 99 -27.93 -4.91 -9.03
N TYR A 100 -26.84 -5.49 -9.51
CA TYR A 100 -25.64 -5.80 -8.72
C TYR A 100 -24.42 -5.10 -9.33
N PRO A 101 -24.16 -3.83 -8.94
CA PRO A 101 -23.05 -3.06 -9.48
C PRO A 101 -21.67 -3.58 -9.05
N VAL A 102 -21.63 -4.45 -8.02
CA VAL A 102 -20.41 -5.09 -7.53
C VAL A 102 -20.63 -6.59 -7.52
N ILE A 103 -19.71 -7.33 -8.14
CA ILE A 103 -19.78 -8.79 -8.30
C ILE A 103 -18.45 -9.39 -7.84
N GLY A 104 -18.53 -10.40 -6.97
CA GLY A 104 -17.38 -11.24 -6.61
C GLY A 104 -17.32 -12.45 -7.53
N SER A 105 -16.15 -12.72 -8.11
CA SER A 105 -15.89 -13.94 -8.87
C SER A 105 -14.41 -14.31 -8.80
N SER A 106 -14.08 -15.57 -9.04
CA SER A 106 -12.69 -15.96 -9.28
C SER A 106 -12.28 -15.55 -10.70
N THR A 107 -10.97 -15.34 -10.89
CA THR A 107 -10.34 -15.05 -12.20
C THR A 107 -10.68 -16.12 -13.25
N HIS A 108 -10.84 -17.37 -12.83
CA HIS A 108 -11.23 -18.49 -13.70
C HIS A 108 -12.70 -18.48 -14.12
N SER A 109 -13.58 -17.96 -13.26
CA SER A 109 -15.03 -18.03 -13.46
C SER A 109 -15.61 -16.77 -14.10
N ILE A 110 -14.91 -15.64 -14.05
CA ILE A 110 -15.47 -14.34 -14.45
C ILE A 110 -15.88 -14.31 -15.93
N VAL A 111 -15.03 -14.78 -16.84
CA VAL A 111 -15.34 -14.77 -18.28
C VAL A 111 -16.56 -15.62 -18.62
N ASN A 112 -16.64 -16.81 -18.01
CA ASN A 112 -17.79 -17.70 -18.17
C ASN A 112 -19.06 -17.14 -17.52
N SER A 113 -18.93 -16.41 -16.41
CA SER A 113 -20.05 -15.79 -15.69
C SER A 113 -20.64 -14.61 -16.48
N LEU A 114 -19.79 -13.84 -17.15
CA LEU A 114 -20.18 -12.73 -18.03
C LEU A 114 -20.61 -13.17 -19.44
N GLY A 115 -20.53 -14.47 -19.74
CA GLY A 115 -20.92 -15.04 -21.03
C GLY A 115 -20.12 -14.48 -22.22
N GLY A 116 -18.92 -13.96 -21.98
CA GLY A 116 -18.04 -13.37 -23.00
C GLY A 116 -18.58 -12.14 -23.73
N LYS A 117 -19.66 -11.51 -23.23
CA LYS A 117 -20.34 -10.39 -23.91
C LYS A 117 -20.32 -9.08 -23.15
N ALA A 118 -20.15 -9.12 -21.82
CA ALA A 118 -20.14 -7.93 -20.99
C ALA A 118 -18.72 -7.42 -20.76
N VAL A 119 -18.58 -6.09 -20.80
CA VAL A 119 -17.36 -5.38 -20.43
C VAL A 119 -17.64 -4.57 -19.16
N LEU A 120 -16.88 -4.85 -18.11
CA LEU A 120 -16.92 -4.15 -16.84
C LEU A 120 -16.13 -2.84 -16.91
N ASP A 121 -16.57 -1.81 -16.20
CA ASP A 121 -15.83 -0.56 -16.14
C ASP A 121 -14.53 -0.70 -15.33
N TYR A 122 -14.58 -1.47 -14.24
CA TYR A 122 -13.45 -1.75 -13.36
C TYR A 122 -13.40 -3.22 -12.97
N VAL A 123 -12.20 -3.79 -12.95
CA VAL A 123 -11.92 -5.09 -12.32
C VAL A 123 -10.80 -4.91 -11.29
N ILE A 124 -11.05 -5.39 -10.08
CA ILE A 124 -10.06 -5.42 -9.00
C ILE A 124 -9.65 -6.88 -8.81
N ILE A 125 -8.37 -7.18 -9.03
CA ILE A 125 -7.81 -8.51 -8.79
C ILE A 125 -7.04 -8.44 -7.49
N ASP A 126 -7.58 -9.08 -6.45
CA ASP A 126 -6.91 -9.23 -5.16
C ASP A 126 -5.98 -10.46 -5.18
N GLU A 127 -4.99 -10.46 -4.29
CA GLU A 127 -3.98 -11.54 -4.16
C GLU A 127 -3.29 -11.92 -5.48
N ALA A 128 -3.01 -10.94 -6.35
CA ALA A 128 -2.46 -11.16 -7.68
C ALA A 128 -1.03 -11.74 -7.69
N SER A 129 -0.29 -11.68 -6.57
CA SER A 129 0.99 -12.38 -6.42
C SER A 129 0.84 -13.90 -6.33
N GLN A 130 -0.37 -14.38 -6.00
CA GLN A 130 -0.72 -15.79 -5.89
C GLN A 130 -1.50 -16.32 -7.11
N GLN A 131 -1.79 -15.45 -8.09
CA GLN A 131 -2.56 -15.81 -9.29
C GLN A 131 -1.65 -16.14 -10.48
N ASP A 132 -2.06 -17.13 -11.26
CA ASP A 132 -1.48 -17.43 -12.57
C ASP A 132 -1.77 -16.32 -13.58
N ILE A 133 -0.87 -16.18 -14.56
CA ILE A 133 -0.99 -15.17 -15.63
C ILE A 133 -2.23 -15.44 -16.49
N VAL A 134 -2.46 -16.69 -16.89
CA VAL A 134 -3.55 -17.08 -17.83
C VAL A 134 -4.94 -16.65 -17.34
N PRO A 135 -5.43 -17.07 -16.16
CA PRO A 135 -6.74 -16.65 -15.67
C PRO A 135 -6.79 -15.14 -15.38
N GLY A 136 -5.67 -14.51 -15.02
CA GLY A 136 -5.58 -13.05 -14.88
C GLY A 136 -5.82 -12.32 -16.20
N VAL A 137 -5.20 -12.77 -17.30
CA VAL A 137 -5.37 -12.21 -18.65
C VAL A 137 -6.80 -12.36 -19.16
N LEU A 138 -7.47 -13.46 -18.79
CA LEU A 138 -8.89 -13.63 -19.09
C LEU A 138 -9.75 -12.55 -18.42
N ALA A 139 -9.50 -12.23 -17.15
CA ALA A 139 -10.19 -11.15 -16.45
C ALA A 139 -9.90 -9.76 -17.07
N LEU A 140 -8.66 -9.53 -17.50
CA LEU A 140 -8.23 -8.31 -18.21
C LEU A 140 -9.04 -8.06 -19.49
N SER A 141 -9.41 -9.11 -20.23
CA SER A 141 -10.17 -8.99 -21.49
C SER A 141 -11.59 -8.42 -21.32
N CYS A 142 -12.14 -8.53 -20.10
CA CYS A 142 -13.51 -8.16 -19.79
C CYS A 142 -13.62 -6.80 -19.08
N ALA A 143 -12.56 -6.00 -19.03
CA ALA A 143 -12.52 -4.76 -18.24
C ALA A 143 -11.98 -3.57 -19.03
N LYS A 144 -12.51 -2.37 -18.77
CA LYS A 144 -11.93 -1.10 -19.28
C LYS A 144 -10.76 -0.62 -18.43
N ASN A 145 -10.90 -0.72 -17.11
CA ASN A 145 -9.89 -0.33 -16.14
C ASN A 145 -9.59 -1.50 -15.21
N LEU A 146 -8.33 -1.60 -14.79
CA LEU A 146 -7.86 -2.69 -13.95
C LEU A 146 -7.10 -2.15 -12.74
N ILE A 147 -7.36 -2.74 -11.58
CA ILE A 147 -6.60 -2.53 -10.36
C ILE A 147 -6.07 -3.91 -9.92
N ILE A 148 -4.76 -4.02 -9.84
CA ILE A 148 -4.09 -5.25 -9.39
C ILE A 148 -3.57 -5.00 -7.98
N VAL A 149 -4.00 -5.85 -7.04
CA VAL A 149 -3.62 -5.79 -5.64
C VAL A 149 -2.94 -7.10 -5.27
N GLY A 150 -1.82 -7.00 -4.55
CA GLY A 150 -1.08 -8.16 -4.08
C GLY A 150 0.26 -7.75 -3.47
N ASP A 151 0.96 -8.72 -2.91
CA ASP A 151 2.24 -8.50 -2.26
C ASP A 151 3.29 -9.48 -2.80
N ARG A 152 4.30 -8.92 -3.47
CA ARG A 152 5.42 -9.66 -4.07
C ARG A 152 6.41 -10.20 -3.03
N LYS A 153 6.31 -9.74 -1.78
CA LYS A 153 7.14 -10.23 -0.66
C LYS A 153 6.49 -11.37 0.11
N GLN A 154 5.25 -11.71 -0.22
CA GLN A 154 4.52 -12.85 0.33
C GLN A 154 4.69 -14.10 -0.55
N LEU A 155 3.85 -15.11 -0.31
CA LEU A 155 3.88 -16.37 -1.05
C LEU A 155 3.66 -16.08 -2.55
N ALA A 156 4.55 -16.63 -3.37
CA ALA A 156 4.34 -16.70 -4.80
C ALA A 156 3.37 -17.83 -5.15
N HIS A 157 2.71 -17.71 -6.30
CA HIS A 157 1.94 -18.82 -6.88
C HIS A 157 2.83 -20.06 -7.07
N ILE A 158 2.23 -21.25 -7.01
CA ILE A 158 2.91 -22.52 -7.31
C ILE A 158 2.57 -22.87 -8.76
N PRO A 159 3.51 -22.70 -9.72
CA PRO A 159 3.25 -22.96 -11.12
C PRO A 159 3.05 -24.43 -11.40
N GLU A 160 2.10 -24.74 -12.28
CA GLU A 160 2.06 -26.03 -12.96
C GLU A 160 3.08 -26.02 -14.11
N LYS A 161 3.87 -27.10 -14.21
CA LYS A 161 4.80 -27.27 -15.33
C LYS A 161 4.02 -27.62 -16.59
N LEU A 162 3.96 -26.68 -17.51
CA LEU A 162 3.29 -26.80 -18.79
C LEU A 162 4.25 -27.29 -19.87
N GLY A 163 5.56 -27.06 -19.71
CA GLY A 163 6.58 -27.45 -20.70
C GLY A 163 6.44 -26.71 -22.03
N LEU A 164 5.73 -25.58 -22.03
CA LEU A 164 5.51 -24.72 -23.19
C LEU A 164 6.50 -23.56 -23.15
N GLU A 165 7.06 -23.22 -24.30
CA GLU A 165 7.92 -22.06 -24.42
C GLU A 165 7.09 -20.78 -24.32
N ALA A 166 7.42 -19.92 -23.36
CA ALA A 166 6.71 -18.67 -23.15
C ALA A 166 6.93 -17.73 -24.35
N PRO A 167 5.89 -17.02 -24.83
CA PRO A 167 6.03 -16.08 -25.95
C PRO A 167 7.05 -14.96 -25.72
N ALA A 168 7.24 -14.59 -24.44
CA ALA A 168 8.28 -13.69 -23.99
C ALA A 168 8.64 -14.01 -22.52
N PRO A 169 9.82 -13.61 -22.04
CA PRO A 169 10.27 -13.97 -20.68
C PRO A 169 9.31 -13.52 -19.57
N TRP A 170 8.67 -12.37 -19.72
CA TRP A 170 7.74 -11.82 -18.72
C TRP A 170 6.33 -12.43 -18.79
N TYR A 171 6.04 -13.28 -19.79
CA TYR A 171 4.81 -14.07 -19.88
C TYR A 171 5.03 -15.53 -19.46
N ASP A 172 6.18 -15.83 -18.89
CA ASP A 172 6.49 -17.16 -18.39
C ASP A 172 5.63 -17.49 -17.16
N CYS A 173 4.60 -18.29 -17.40
CA CYS A 173 3.65 -18.74 -16.40
C CYS A 173 4.30 -19.70 -15.38
N GLU A 174 5.44 -20.33 -15.71
CA GLU A 174 6.16 -21.19 -14.78
C GLU A 174 7.07 -20.40 -13.82
N LYS A 175 7.29 -19.12 -14.08
CA LYS A 175 8.25 -18.30 -13.34
C LYS A 175 7.61 -17.10 -12.65
N TYR A 176 6.60 -16.49 -13.25
CA TYR A 176 6.04 -15.23 -12.79
C TYR A 176 4.58 -15.37 -12.37
N SER A 177 4.24 -14.72 -11.26
CA SER A 177 2.84 -14.44 -10.92
C SER A 177 2.24 -13.40 -11.86
N LEU A 178 0.91 -13.27 -11.87
CA LEU A 178 0.23 -12.17 -12.58
C LEU A 178 0.81 -10.81 -12.19
N LEU A 179 1.01 -10.57 -10.89
CA LEU A 179 1.58 -9.31 -10.40
C LEU A 179 3.00 -9.08 -10.92
N ASP A 180 3.90 -10.08 -10.82
CA ASP A 180 5.27 -9.95 -11.31
C ASP A 180 5.34 -9.76 -12.83
N SER A 181 4.47 -10.44 -13.57
CA SER A 181 4.34 -10.28 -15.02
C SER A 181 3.94 -8.85 -15.38
N CYS A 182 2.90 -8.30 -14.73
CA CYS A 182 2.47 -6.93 -14.96
C CYS A 182 3.57 -5.91 -14.60
N VAL A 183 4.26 -6.10 -13.47
CA VAL A 183 5.38 -5.22 -13.10
C VAL A 183 6.53 -5.31 -14.11
N SER A 184 6.81 -6.49 -14.65
CA SER A 184 7.87 -6.68 -15.65
C SER A 184 7.52 -6.05 -17.00
N VAL A 185 6.25 -6.13 -17.41
CA VAL A 185 5.75 -5.58 -18.68
C VAL A 185 5.67 -4.06 -18.63
N PHE A 186 5.05 -3.52 -17.59
CA PHE A 186 4.76 -2.09 -17.50
C PHE A 186 5.89 -1.30 -16.83
N GLY A 187 6.70 -1.95 -15.98
CA GLY A 187 7.77 -1.29 -15.24
C GLY A 187 7.26 -0.03 -14.54
N ASN A 188 7.85 1.12 -14.88
CA ASN A 188 7.49 2.42 -14.32
C ASN A 188 6.41 3.18 -15.13
N SER A 189 5.81 2.56 -16.15
CA SER A 189 4.78 3.21 -16.98
C SER A 189 3.43 3.31 -16.29
N ILE A 190 3.22 2.57 -15.20
CA ILE A 190 1.97 2.56 -14.43
C ILE A 190 2.22 3.01 -12.98
N PRO A 191 1.25 3.67 -12.34
CA PRO A 191 1.37 4.03 -10.94
C PRO A 191 1.36 2.77 -10.06
N MET A 192 2.33 2.69 -9.14
CA MET A 192 2.41 1.65 -8.13
C MET A 192 2.46 2.29 -6.75
N THR A 193 1.57 1.87 -5.86
CA THR A 193 1.43 2.44 -4.52
C THR A 193 1.60 1.35 -3.47
N LEU A 194 2.62 1.49 -2.61
CA LEU A 194 2.77 0.66 -1.42
C LEU A 194 1.92 1.24 -0.28
N LEU A 195 1.00 0.44 0.26
CA LEU A 195 0.27 0.77 1.48
C LEU A 195 1.20 0.59 2.68
N LYS A 196 1.51 1.69 3.38
CA LYS A 196 2.54 1.70 4.44
C LYS A 196 1.99 1.33 5.81
N GLU A 197 0.71 1.59 6.07
CA GLU A 197 0.13 1.46 7.40
C GLU A 197 -0.20 0.00 7.71
N HIS A 198 0.29 -0.47 8.86
CA HIS A 198 0.07 -1.83 9.34
C HIS A 198 -0.74 -1.83 10.65
N TYR A 199 -1.88 -2.51 10.63
CA TYR A 199 -2.86 -2.54 11.73
C TYR A 199 -3.02 -3.92 12.41
N ARG A 200 -2.31 -4.96 11.96
CA ARG A 200 -2.57 -6.35 12.40
C ARG A 200 -1.69 -6.79 13.57
N CYS A 201 -0.38 -6.59 13.47
CA CYS A 201 0.59 -7.16 14.41
C CYS A 201 1.20 -6.09 15.33
N HIS A 202 1.61 -6.52 16.52
CA HIS A 202 2.35 -5.69 17.46
C HIS A 202 3.65 -5.16 16.80
N PRO A 203 4.08 -3.91 17.08
CA PRO A 203 5.25 -3.28 16.44
C PRO A 203 6.51 -4.15 16.44
N ARG A 204 6.80 -4.82 17.56
CA ARG A 204 7.96 -5.72 17.69
C ARG A 204 7.94 -6.92 16.72
N ILE A 205 6.76 -7.37 16.30
CA ILE A 205 6.60 -8.49 15.36
C ILE A 205 6.80 -7.97 13.94
N ILE A 206 6.05 -6.93 13.55
CA ILE A 206 6.13 -6.39 12.18
C ILE A 206 7.49 -5.76 11.88
N GLN A 207 8.20 -5.25 12.88
CA GLN A 207 9.53 -4.65 12.72
C GLN A 207 10.53 -5.62 12.08
N PHE A 208 10.48 -6.91 12.42
CA PHE A 208 11.33 -7.92 11.79
C PHE A 208 11.05 -8.01 10.28
N CYS A 209 9.78 -8.21 9.89
CA CYS A 209 9.40 -8.29 8.48
C CYS A 209 9.68 -6.99 7.72
N ASN A 210 9.43 -5.85 8.35
CA ASN A 210 9.65 -4.53 7.76
C ASN A 210 11.13 -4.29 7.39
N GLN A 211 12.04 -4.70 8.27
CA GLN A 211 13.48 -4.64 8.02
C GLN A 211 13.93 -5.61 6.92
N GLN A 212 13.38 -6.82 6.88
CA GLN A 212 13.82 -7.86 5.96
C GLN A 212 13.25 -7.69 4.53
N PHE A 213 12.01 -7.21 4.40
CA PHE A 213 11.28 -7.30 3.14
C PHE A 213 10.79 -5.96 2.57
N TYR A 214 10.63 -4.93 3.40
CA TYR A 214 9.97 -3.67 3.03
C TYR A 214 10.84 -2.43 3.24
N ASP A 215 12.16 -2.58 3.43
CA ASP A 215 13.12 -1.47 3.58
C ASP A 215 12.72 -0.43 4.64
N ASN A 216 12.09 -0.88 5.74
CA ASN A 216 11.54 -0.03 6.80
C ASN A 216 10.47 0.98 6.35
N GLN A 217 9.79 0.72 5.22
CA GLN A 217 8.75 1.61 4.69
C GLN A 217 7.40 1.45 5.39
N LEU A 218 7.17 0.34 6.10
CA LEU A 218 5.91 0.12 6.83
C LEU A 218 5.90 0.92 8.13
N VAL A 219 4.74 1.49 8.45
CA VAL A 219 4.46 2.25 9.66
C VAL A 219 3.39 1.49 10.45
N TRP A 220 3.65 1.19 11.72
CA TRP A 220 2.66 0.54 12.58
C TRP A 220 1.75 1.59 13.21
N CYS A 221 0.44 1.37 13.14
CA CYS A 221 -0.53 2.23 13.78
C CYS A 221 -0.96 1.59 15.10
N PHE A 222 -0.85 2.35 16.20
CA PHE A 222 -1.48 1.98 17.46
C PHE A 222 -2.97 2.37 17.37
N THR A 223 -3.84 1.37 17.23
CA THR A 223 -5.30 1.54 17.37
C THR A 223 -5.71 1.46 18.82
#